data_AF-A0A3R6Y725-F1
#
_entry.id   AF-A0A3R6Y725-F1
#
_cell.length_a   1.000
_cell.length_b   1.000
_cell.length_c   1.000
_cell.angle_alpha   90.00
_cell.angle_beta   90.00
_cell.angle_gamma   90.00
#
_symmetry.space_group_name_H-M   'P 1'
#
loop_
_entity.id
_entity.type
_entity.pdbx_description
1 polymer ?
#
loop_
_entity_poly.entity_id
_entity_poly.type
_entity_poly.pdbx_seq_one_letter_code
_entity_poly.pdbx_strand_id
1 'polypeptide(L)' 'MEPIDYIVESLAGDYAYLKRIDKEDAELKCVARALLPEAVREGSRLHYEMLEYSMM' A
#
# COMPACT_ATOMS: atom_id res chain seq x y z
N MET A 1 -12.16 12.11 -5.53
CA MET A 1 -10.87 11.61 -5.01
C MET A 1 -10.30 10.78 -6.14
N GLU A 2 -9.10 11.08 -6.61
CA GLU A 2 -8.47 10.27 -7.66
C GLU A 2 -7.91 8.98 -7.03
N PRO A 3 -8.00 7.83 -7.72
CA PRO A 3 -7.38 6.61 -7.25
C PRO A 3 -5.87 6.79 -7.18
N ILE A 4 -5.25 6.27 -6.11
CA ILE A 4 -3.80 6.31 -5.94
C ILE A 4 -3.31 4.88 -5.84
N ASP A 5 -2.39 4.53 -6.72
CA ASP A 5 -1.72 3.26 -6.64
C ASP A 5 -0.54 3.31 -5.67
N TYR A 6 -0.44 2.26 -4.87
CA TYR A 6 0.65 2.01 -3.97
C TYR A 6 1.27 0.65 -4.26
N ILE A 7 2.56 0.53 -4.01
CA ILE A 7 3.28 -0.74 -3.99
C ILE A 7 3.84 -0.97 -2.59
N VAL A 8 3.70 -2.19 -2.09
CA VAL A 8 4.28 -2.56 -0.81
C VAL A 8 5.80 -2.67 -0.99
N GLU A 9 6.55 -1.68 -0.51
CA GLU A 9 8.01 -1.68 -0.64
C GLU A 9 8.65 -2.67 0.35
N SER A 10 8.09 -2.80 1.56
CA SER A 10 8.55 -3.78 2.55
C SER A 10 7.45 -4.11 3.57
N LEU A 11 7.51 -5.31 4.15
CA LEU A 11 6.63 -5.74 5.25
C LEU A 11 7.47 -5.93 6.52
N ALA A 12 7.17 -5.16 7.56
CA ALA A 12 7.79 -5.26 8.88
C ALA A 12 6.81 -5.87 9.89
N GLY A 13 6.72 -7.20 9.90
CA GLY A 13 5.85 -7.95 10.82
C GLY A 13 4.37 -7.63 10.62
N ASP A 14 3.79 -6.81 11.51
CA ASP A 14 2.40 -6.34 11.43
C ASP A 14 2.24 -5.01 10.70
N TYR A 15 3.33 -4.43 10.19
CA TYR A 15 3.32 -3.19 9.43
C TYR A 15 3.74 -3.40 7.98
N ALA A 16 3.17 -2.60 7.09
CA ALA A 16 3.46 -2.56 5.67
C ALA A 16 3.86 -1.15 5.28
N TYR A 17 4.95 -1.03 4.51
CA TYR A 17 5.41 0.22 3.94
C TYR A 17 4.92 0.34 2.52
N LEU A 18 4.01 1.29 2.28
CA LEU A 18 3.42 1.54 0.98
C LEU A 18 4.12 2.71 0.30
N LYS A 19 4.65 2.49 -0.89
CA LYS A 19 5.21 3.52 -1.75
C LYS A 19 4.22 3.89 -2.83
N ARG A 20 4.05 5.18 -3.09
CA ARG A 20 3.22 5.61 -4.22
C ARG A 20 3.93 5.29 -5.53
N ILE A 21 3.22 4.67 -6.47
CA ILE A 21 3.80 4.37 -7.79
C ILE A 21 3.83 5.61 -8.69
N ASP A 22 2.95 6.58 -8.43
CA ASP A 22 2.88 7.85 -9.15
C ASP A 22 4.05 8.80 -8.82
N LYS A 23 4.67 8.64 -7.65
CA LYS A 23 5.78 9.47 -7.18
C LYS A 23 6.85 8.64 -6.49
N GLU A 24 7.97 8.43 -7.18
CA GLU A 24 9.12 7.69 -6.63
C GLU A 24 9.72 8.35 -5.38
N ASP A 25 9.64 9.68 -5.28
CA ASP A 25 10.13 10.48 -4.15
C ASP A 25 9.10 10.61 -3.00
N ALA A 26 7.96 9.93 -3.10
CA ALA A 26 6.98 9.94 -2.02
C ALA A 26 7.48 9.14 -0.82
N GLU A 27 7.26 9.67 0.39
CA GLU A 27 7.51 8.96 1.62
C GLU A 27 6.73 7.64 1.70
N LEU A 28 7.38 6.63 2.27
CA LEU A 28 6.77 5.34 2.56
C LEU A 28 5.68 5.50 3.62
N LYS A 29 4.45 5.19 3.23
CA LYS A 29 3.32 5.20 4.14
C LYS A 29 3.32 3.91 4.96
N CYS A 30 3.62 4.01 6.24
CA CYS A 30 3.51 2.90 7.18
C CYS A 30 2.03 2.68 7.54
N VAL A 31 1.51 1.50 7.25
CA VAL A 31 0.14 1.08 7.60
C VAL A 31 0.17 -0.29 8.26
N ALA A 32 -0.80 -0.59 9.12
CA ALA A 32 -0.89 -1.92 9.70
C ALA A 32 -1.40 -2.93 8.67
N ARG A 33 -0.80 -4.12 8.62
CA ARG A 33 -1.25 -5.27 7.81
C ARG A 33 -2.71 -5.62 8.07
N ALA A 34 -3.18 -5.42 9.30
CA ALA A 34 -4.57 -5.67 9.68
C ALA A 34 -5.60 -4.78 8.94
N LEU A 35 -5.17 -3.63 8.41
CA LEU A 35 -6.00 -2.74 7.59
C LEU A 35 -5.92 -3.09 6.09
N LEU A 36 -4.97 -3.93 5.71
CA LEU A 36 -4.74 -4.34 4.34
C LEU A 36 -5.42 -5.70 4.08
N PRO A 37 -5.73 -6.02 2.82
CA PRO A 37 -6.22 -7.34 2.46
C PRO A 37 -5.21 -8.43 2.86
N GLU A 38 -5.71 -9.56 3.34
CA GLU A 38 -4.91 -10.69 3.87
C GLU A 38 -3.88 -11.24 2.87
N ALA A 39 -4.12 -11.01 1.57
CA ALA A 39 -3.22 -11.43 0.51
C ALA A 39 -1.97 -10.53 0.36
N VAL A 40 -1.81 -9.45 1.13
CA VAL A 40 -0.71 -8.48 0.99
C VAL A 40 0.68 -9.07 1.22
N ARG A 41 1.60 -8.77 0.29
CA ARG A 41 2.99 -9.23 0.26
C ARG A 41 3.92 -8.09 -0.12
N GLU A 42 5.21 -8.26 0.12
CA GLU A 42 6.23 -7.37 -0.43
C GLU A 42 6.16 -7.39 -1.96
N GLY A 43 6.14 -6.21 -2.58
CA GLY A 43 5.90 -6.02 -4.01
C GLY A 43 4.44 -6.08 -4.44
N SER A 44 3.48 -6.35 -3.54
CA SER A 44 2.05 -6.29 -3.88
C SER A 44 1.62 -4.88 -4.24
N ARG A 45 0.71 -4.77 -5.21
CA ARG A 45 0.09 -3.50 -5.59
C ARG A 45 -1.24 -3.34 -4.88
N LEU A 46 -1.43 -2.15 -4.33
CA LEU A 46 -2.65 -1.74 -3.65
C LEU A 46 -3.22 -0.54 -4.37
N HIS A 47 -4.49 -0.61 -4.68
CA HIS A 47 -5.26 0.47 -5.25
C HIS A 47 -6.01 1.18 -4.13
N TYR A 48 -5.70 2.45 -3.89
CA TYR A 48 -6.42 3.26 -2.91
C TYR A 48 -7.48 4.10 -3.62
N GLU A 49 -8.74 3.77 -3.39
CA GLU A 49 -9.88 4.48 -3.95
C GLU A 49 -10.97 4.62 -2.88
N MET A 50 -11.61 5.79 -2.80
CA MET A 50 -12.74 6.03 -1.87
C MET A 50 -12.47 5.69 -0.39
N LEU A 51 -11.23 5.93 0.08
CA LEU A 51 -10.76 5.58 1.43
C LEU A 51 -10.59 4.07 1.71
N GLU A 52 -10.66 3.23 0.68
CA GLU A 52 -10.47 1.79 0.75
C GLU A 52 -9.22 1.35 -0.03
N TYR A 53 -8.51 0.34 0.49
CA TYR A 53 -7.38 -0.28 -0.20
C TYR A 53 -7.84 -1.60 -0.80
N SER A 54 -7.84 -1.68 -2.13
CA SER A 54 -8.11 -2.91 -2.88
C SER A 54 -6.82 -3.51 -3.40
N MET A 55 -6.76 -4.84 -3.48
CA MET A 55 -5.65 -5.49 -4.17
C MET A 55 -5.81 -5.41 -5.69
N MET A 56 -4.69 -5.21 -6.39
CA MET A 56 -4.60 -5.33 -7.85
C MET A 56 -3.87 -6.60 -8.27
#